data_AF-A0AB73KRE8-F1
#
_entry.id   AF-A0AB73KRE8-F1
#
_cell.length_a   1.000
_cell.length_b   1.000
_cell.length_c   1.000
_cell.angle_alpha   90.00
_cell.angle_beta   90.00
_cell.angle_gamma   90.00
#
_symmetry.space_group_name_H-M   'P 1'
#
loop_
_entity.id
_entity.type
_entity.pdbx_description
1 polymer ?
#
loop_
_entity_poly.entity_id
_entity_poly.type
_entity_poly.pdbx_seq_one_letter_code
_entity_poly.pdbx_strand_id
1 'polypeptide(L)'
;MVNISEVTAAPGPDLLTPDNCAVLFVDHQPQMFFGTGSGDRTAIINSTLGLAKTAKVFDVPVVLSTVAAESFSGPIMPQLAAVYPDQKIIDRTTMNAWEDIDFVEAVKATGRKKLVIAGLWTEVCVVLPTLSAISQGYEVYVVTDASGGVSPQAHEHAIQRMVQGGAIPVTWVQVLLELQRDWARTETYVPVTEVVKEHGGAYGLGLVYAQAVIGAHAAG
;
A
#
# COMPACT_ATOMS: atom_id res chain seq x y z
N MET A 1 15.32 -28.20 -13.02
CA MET A 1 16.58 -28.30 -12.24
C MET A 1 17.34 -27.01 -12.51
N VAL A 2 17.78 -26.28 -11.49
CA VAL A 2 18.42 -24.96 -11.65
C VAL A 2 19.86 -25.15 -12.14
N ASN A 3 20.29 -24.38 -13.14
CA ASN A 3 21.68 -24.35 -13.57
C ASN A 3 22.49 -23.40 -12.66
N ILE A 4 23.26 -23.95 -11.72
CA ILE A 4 23.99 -23.16 -10.71
C ILE A 4 24.99 -22.20 -11.35
N SER A 5 25.57 -22.53 -12.52
CA SER A 5 26.53 -21.66 -13.20
C SER A 5 25.90 -20.41 -13.83
N GLU A 6 24.58 -20.38 -14.01
CA GLU A 6 23.84 -19.24 -14.59
C GLU A 6 23.25 -18.31 -13.52
N VAL A 7 23.43 -18.60 -12.24
CA VAL A 7 22.96 -17.74 -11.14
C VAL A 7 23.79 -16.46 -11.13
N THR A 8 23.10 -15.32 -11.15
CA THR A 8 23.71 -13.99 -11.13
C THR A 8 23.19 -13.14 -9.98
N ALA A 9 23.96 -12.14 -9.56
CA ALA A 9 23.53 -11.15 -8.56
C ALA A 9 22.58 -10.13 -9.21
N ALA A 10 21.30 -10.47 -9.29
CA ALA A 10 20.26 -9.62 -9.83
C ALA A 10 18.95 -9.76 -9.05
N PRO A 11 18.15 -8.69 -8.92
CA PRO A 11 16.82 -8.80 -8.32
C PRO A 11 15.89 -9.66 -9.19
N GLY A 12 15.01 -10.42 -8.54
CA GLY A 12 13.96 -11.17 -9.23
C GLY A 12 12.94 -10.23 -9.91
N PRO A 13 12.30 -10.66 -11.01
CA PRO A 13 11.32 -9.86 -11.74
C PRO A 13 10.06 -9.57 -10.91
N ASP A 14 9.79 -10.40 -9.89
CA ASP A 14 8.64 -10.29 -9.00
C ASP A 14 8.81 -9.17 -7.97
N LEU A 15 9.98 -8.52 -7.87
CA LEU A 15 10.17 -7.44 -6.92
C LEU A 15 9.57 -6.10 -7.41
N LEU A 16 9.01 -5.32 -6.49
CA LEU A 16 8.47 -3.98 -6.73
C LEU A 16 9.58 -2.96 -6.94
N THR A 17 9.47 -2.13 -7.98
CA THR A 17 10.35 -0.97 -8.24
C THR A 17 9.49 0.28 -8.38
N PRO A 18 10.07 1.49 -8.18
CA PRO A 18 9.37 2.74 -8.47
C PRO A 18 8.75 2.80 -9.88
N ASP A 19 9.40 2.14 -10.84
CA ASP A 19 9.00 2.16 -12.26
C ASP A 19 7.99 1.08 -12.67
N ASN A 20 7.69 0.09 -11.83
CA ASN A 20 6.84 -1.04 -12.24
C ASN A 20 5.49 -1.11 -11.51
N CYS A 21 5.32 -0.33 -10.44
CA CYS A 21 4.13 -0.39 -9.60
C CYS A 21 3.41 0.96 -9.47
N ALA A 22 2.13 0.87 -9.11
CA ALA A 22 1.30 1.98 -8.63
C ALA A 22 0.64 1.58 -7.30
N VAL A 23 0.34 2.55 -6.44
CA VAL A 23 -0.36 2.33 -5.17
C VAL A 23 -1.82 2.79 -5.27
N LEU A 24 -2.74 1.93 -4.89
CA LEU A 24 -4.17 2.22 -4.87
C LEU A 24 -4.66 2.27 -3.42
N PHE A 25 -5.13 3.43 -2.97
CA PHE A 25 -5.81 3.58 -1.69
C PHE A 25 -7.31 3.56 -1.91
N VAL A 26 -7.94 2.49 -1.43
CA VAL A 26 -9.34 2.20 -1.68
C VAL A 26 -10.14 2.44 -0.41
N ASP A 27 -10.84 3.56 -0.39
CA ASP A 27 -11.93 3.85 0.56
C ASP A 27 -11.48 3.94 2.04
N HIS A 28 -10.29 4.50 2.30
CA HIS A 28 -9.86 4.88 3.66
C HIS A 28 -10.66 6.09 4.19
N GLN A 29 -11.95 5.89 4.42
CA GLN A 29 -12.91 6.91 4.82
C GLN A 29 -13.24 6.77 6.32
N PRO A 30 -13.43 7.87 7.07
CA PRO A 30 -13.67 7.83 8.51
C PRO A 30 -14.83 6.93 8.94
N GLN A 31 -15.96 6.95 8.19
CA GLN A 31 -17.11 6.12 8.52
C GLN A 31 -16.80 4.62 8.41
N MET A 32 -15.98 4.24 7.44
CA MET A 32 -15.62 2.84 7.21
C MET A 32 -14.75 2.30 8.34
N PHE A 33 -13.88 3.13 8.92
CA PHE A 33 -13.09 2.74 10.09
C PHE A 33 -13.95 2.37 11.31
N PHE A 34 -15.15 2.94 11.50
CA PHE A 34 -16.02 2.55 12.62
C PHE A 34 -16.47 1.09 12.54
N GLY A 35 -16.69 0.58 11.33
CA GLY A 35 -17.02 -0.83 11.12
C GLY A 35 -15.80 -1.75 11.09
N THR A 36 -14.58 -1.22 10.96
CA THR A 36 -13.36 -2.02 11.01
C THR A 36 -13.14 -2.61 12.40
N GLY A 37 -13.03 -3.94 12.45
CA GLY A 37 -12.86 -4.73 13.66
C GLY A 37 -11.78 -5.81 13.57
N SER A 38 -11.06 -5.89 12.44
CA SER A 38 -9.99 -6.88 12.23
C SER A 38 -8.66 -6.55 12.92
N GLY A 39 -8.48 -5.32 13.41
CA GLY A 39 -7.25 -4.86 14.04
C GLY A 39 -7.40 -3.48 14.68
N ASP A 40 -6.33 -3.00 15.30
CA ASP A 40 -6.31 -1.65 15.86
C ASP A 40 -6.39 -0.59 14.75
N ARG A 41 -7.41 0.26 14.82
CA ARG A 41 -7.69 1.26 13.79
C ARG A 41 -6.57 2.30 13.68
N THR A 42 -5.94 2.65 14.80
CA THR A 42 -4.85 3.63 14.79
C THR A 42 -3.61 3.05 14.13
N ALA A 43 -3.34 1.75 14.31
CA ALA A 43 -2.28 1.03 13.62
C ALA A 43 -2.55 0.95 12.11
N ILE A 44 -3.77 0.63 11.68
CA ILE A 44 -4.13 0.61 10.25
C ILE A 44 -3.97 2.00 9.62
N ILE A 45 -4.42 3.07 10.29
CA ILE A 45 -4.23 4.45 9.84
C ILE A 45 -2.72 4.75 9.72
N ASN A 46 -1.93 4.41 10.74
CA ASN A 46 -0.49 4.64 10.74
C ASN A 46 0.21 3.91 9.58
N SER A 47 -0.10 2.64 9.35
CA SER A 47 0.43 1.86 8.22
C SER A 47 0.01 2.44 6.88
N THR A 48 -1.23 2.91 6.76
CA THR A 48 -1.73 3.58 5.54
C THR A 48 -0.93 4.85 5.25
N LEU A 49 -0.62 5.65 6.27
CA LEU A 49 0.21 6.86 6.12
C LEU A 49 1.67 6.53 5.83
N GLY A 50 2.22 5.47 6.45
CA GLY A 50 3.54 4.93 6.12
C GLY A 50 3.64 4.53 4.65
N LEU A 51 2.67 3.77 4.14
CA LEU A 51 2.58 3.40 2.73
C LEU A 51 2.41 4.64 1.82
N ALA A 52 1.54 5.58 2.20
CA ALA A 52 1.30 6.80 1.44
C ALA A 52 2.56 7.64 1.29
N LYS A 53 3.31 7.86 2.38
CA LYS A 53 4.57 8.61 2.32
C LYS A 53 5.66 7.81 1.60
N THR A 54 5.67 6.49 1.71
CA THR A 54 6.55 5.63 0.92
C THR A 54 6.36 5.88 -0.57
N ALA A 55 5.12 5.81 -1.07
CA ALA A 55 4.83 6.04 -2.49
C ALA A 55 5.31 7.42 -2.95
N LYS A 56 5.13 8.45 -2.10
CA LYS A 56 5.61 9.82 -2.37
C LYS A 56 7.13 9.94 -2.40
N VAL A 57 7.85 9.27 -1.51
CA VAL A 57 9.32 9.27 -1.48
C VAL A 57 9.93 8.71 -2.77
N PHE A 58 9.26 7.71 -3.36
CA PHE A 58 9.74 7.01 -4.55
C PHE A 58 9.05 7.46 -5.85
N ASP A 59 8.27 8.53 -5.83
CA ASP A 59 7.49 9.00 -7.00
C ASP A 59 6.62 7.91 -7.65
N VAL A 60 6.11 6.98 -6.85
CA VAL A 60 5.22 5.91 -7.30
C VAL A 60 3.82 6.51 -7.56
N PRO A 61 3.21 6.30 -8.74
CA PRO A 61 1.87 6.79 -9.03
C PRO A 61 0.84 6.30 -8.01
N VAL A 62 -0.05 7.20 -7.59
CA VAL A 62 -1.11 6.91 -6.62
C VAL A 62 -2.49 7.16 -7.20
N VAL A 63 -3.42 6.24 -6.94
CA VAL A 63 -4.86 6.41 -7.18
C VAL A 63 -5.58 6.41 -5.83
N LEU A 64 -6.43 7.41 -5.62
CA LEU A 64 -7.25 7.54 -4.42
C LEU A 64 -8.72 7.35 -4.81
N SER A 65 -9.43 6.47 -4.12
CA SER A 65 -10.89 6.35 -4.28
C SER A 65 -11.64 6.47 -2.97
N THR A 66 -12.90 6.87 -3.09
CA THR A 66 -13.91 6.80 -2.05
C THR A 66 -15.15 6.12 -2.60
N VAL A 67 -15.95 5.53 -1.71
CA VAL A 67 -17.28 5.03 -2.04
C VAL A 67 -18.34 5.83 -1.29
N ALA A 68 -19.34 6.34 -1.99
CA ALA A 68 -20.48 7.05 -1.43
C ALA A 68 -20.08 8.22 -0.49
N ALA A 69 -19.06 9.01 -0.87
CA ALA A 69 -18.50 10.04 0.00
C ALA A 69 -19.50 11.12 0.42
N GLU A 70 -20.40 11.51 -0.49
CA GLU A 70 -21.41 12.55 -0.21
C GLU A 70 -22.64 12.04 0.57
N SER A 71 -22.75 10.74 0.85
CA SER A 71 -23.95 10.17 1.48
C SER A 71 -23.69 9.36 2.74
N PHE A 72 -22.88 8.30 2.67
CA PHE A 72 -22.71 7.37 3.78
C PHE A 72 -21.29 7.43 4.36
N SER A 73 -20.28 7.24 3.51
CA SER A 73 -18.94 6.92 4.00
C SER A 73 -18.11 8.15 4.37
N GLY A 74 -18.50 9.34 3.90
CA GLY A 74 -17.80 10.60 4.13
C GLY A 74 -16.57 10.78 3.22
N PRO A 75 -15.80 11.86 3.34
CA PRO A 75 -14.61 12.07 2.51
C PRO A 75 -13.50 11.06 2.85
N ILE A 76 -12.44 11.00 2.03
CA ILE A 76 -11.21 10.28 2.39
C ILE A 76 -10.66 10.85 3.71
N MET A 77 -9.96 10.03 4.50
CA MET A 77 -9.43 10.50 5.78
C MET A 77 -8.50 11.71 5.61
N PRO A 78 -8.65 12.79 6.42
CA PRO A 78 -7.89 14.02 6.25
C PRO A 78 -6.37 13.83 6.26
N GLN A 79 -5.88 12.85 7.03
CA GLN A 79 -4.46 12.53 7.11
C GLN A 79 -3.91 12.04 5.77
N LEU A 80 -4.67 11.24 5.02
CA LEU A 80 -4.27 10.77 3.69
C LEU A 80 -4.39 11.88 2.64
N ALA A 81 -5.46 12.67 2.70
CA ALA A 81 -5.62 13.85 1.86
C ALA A 81 -4.46 14.85 2.04
N ALA A 82 -3.96 15.01 3.27
CA ALA A 82 -2.82 15.89 3.55
C ALA A 82 -1.49 15.42 2.93
N VAL A 83 -1.32 14.12 2.69
CA VAL A 83 -0.15 13.60 1.96
C VAL A 83 -0.24 13.97 0.47
N TYR A 84 -1.46 14.04 -0.08
CA TYR A 84 -1.80 14.23 -1.49
C TYR A 84 -2.83 15.35 -1.72
N PRO A 85 -2.54 16.61 -1.36
CA PRO A 85 -3.53 17.69 -1.36
C PRO A 85 -4.11 18.02 -2.76
N ASP A 86 -3.34 17.78 -3.82
CA ASP A 86 -3.70 18.11 -5.19
C ASP A 86 -4.16 16.89 -6.01
N GLN A 87 -4.18 15.70 -5.41
CA GLN A 87 -4.54 14.47 -6.10
C GLN A 87 -6.06 14.36 -6.24
N LYS A 88 -6.54 14.10 -7.46
CA LYS A 88 -7.96 13.81 -7.69
C LYS A 88 -8.36 12.54 -6.91
N ILE A 89 -9.40 12.66 -6.11
CA ILE A 89 -10.07 11.53 -5.44
C ILE A 89 -11.25 11.10 -6.31
N ILE A 90 -11.33 9.81 -6.62
CA ILE A 90 -12.38 9.24 -7.46
C ILE A 90 -13.49 8.74 -6.54
N ASP A 91 -14.58 9.51 -6.42
CA ASP A 91 -15.76 9.07 -5.70
C ASP A 91 -16.69 8.26 -6.60
N ARG A 92 -17.16 7.12 -6.08
CA ARG A 92 -17.98 6.14 -6.81
C ARG A 92 -19.10 5.60 -5.95
N THR A 93 -20.05 4.90 -6.57
CA THR A 93 -21.15 4.21 -5.88
C THR A 93 -21.01 2.68 -5.89
N THR A 94 -20.25 2.13 -6.85
CA THR A 94 -19.95 0.70 -6.91
C THR A 94 -19.11 0.30 -5.71
N MET A 95 -19.28 -0.92 -5.19
CA MET A 95 -18.40 -1.44 -4.13
C MET A 95 -17.10 -2.01 -4.70
N ASN A 96 -17.17 -2.63 -5.89
CA ASN A 96 -16.00 -2.98 -6.66
C ASN A 96 -15.48 -1.74 -7.40
N ALA A 97 -14.33 -1.20 -6.97
CA ALA A 97 -13.71 -0.06 -7.65
C ALA A 97 -13.43 -0.33 -9.14
N TRP A 98 -13.21 -1.59 -9.50
CA TRP A 98 -12.92 -1.99 -10.88
C TRP A 98 -14.15 -2.00 -11.80
N GLU A 99 -15.35 -1.80 -11.25
CA GLU A 99 -16.59 -1.59 -12.03
C GLU A 99 -16.84 -0.09 -12.31
N ASP A 100 -16.01 0.80 -11.79
CA ASP A 100 -16.06 2.23 -12.07
C ASP A 100 -15.07 2.60 -13.20
N ILE A 101 -15.58 3.27 -14.24
CA ILE A 101 -14.78 3.59 -15.42
C ILE A 101 -13.68 4.60 -15.12
N ASP A 102 -13.95 5.60 -14.27
CA ASP A 102 -12.98 6.64 -13.94
C ASP A 102 -11.84 6.05 -13.10
N PHE A 103 -12.15 5.13 -12.19
CA PHE A 103 -11.15 4.38 -11.44
C PHE A 103 -10.24 3.55 -12.35
N VAL A 104 -10.81 2.75 -13.26
CA VAL A 104 -10.02 1.91 -14.18
C VAL A 104 -9.17 2.77 -15.13
N GLU A 105 -9.70 3.88 -15.66
CA GLU A 105 -8.91 4.79 -16.48
C GLU A 105 -7.78 5.45 -15.70
N ALA A 106 -7.99 5.82 -14.44
CA ALA A 106 -6.92 6.35 -13.58
C ALA A 106 -5.83 5.30 -13.32
N VAL A 107 -6.20 4.04 -13.07
CA VAL A 107 -5.23 2.93 -12.92
C VAL A 107 -4.45 2.73 -14.22
N LYS A 108 -5.12 2.68 -15.38
CA LYS A 108 -4.46 2.55 -16.69
C LYS A 108 -3.51 3.72 -16.97
N ALA A 109 -3.89 4.94 -16.60
CA ALA A 109 -3.08 6.13 -16.79
C ALA A 109 -1.75 6.11 -16.02
N THR A 110 -1.63 5.28 -14.97
CA THR A 110 -0.34 5.06 -14.29
C THR A 110 0.69 4.37 -15.19
N GLY A 111 0.24 3.59 -16.18
CA GLY A 111 1.10 2.76 -17.04
C GLY A 111 1.75 1.58 -16.31
N ARG A 112 1.33 1.25 -15.09
CA ARG A 112 1.96 0.23 -14.23
C ARG A 112 1.19 -1.08 -14.26
N LYS A 113 1.92 -2.21 -14.29
CA LYS A 113 1.33 -3.56 -14.30
C LYS A 113 1.19 -4.15 -12.89
N LYS A 114 2.01 -3.70 -11.95
CA LYS A 114 1.94 -4.12 -10.55
C LYS A 114 1.10 -3.13 -9.75
N LEU A 115 0.08 -3.62 -9.05
CA LEU A 115 -0.81 -2.79 -8.24
C LEU A 115 -0.61 -3.14 -6.77
N VAL A 116 -0.23 -2.15 -5.98
CA VAL A 116 -0.13 -2.26 -4.53
C VAL A 116 -1.41 -1.69 -3.94
N ILE A 117 -2.30 -2.55 -3.43
CA ILE A 117 -3.64 -2.18 -3.01
C ILE A 117 -3.75 -2.21 -1.49
N ALA A 118 -4.23 -1.11 -0.91
CA ALA A 118 -4.60 -1.00 0.50
C ALA A 118 -6.01 -0.41 0.60
N GLY A 119 -6.82 -0.85 1.55
CA GLY A 119 -8.18 -0.29 1.65
C GLY A 119 -9.09 -0.88 2.70
N LEU A 120 -10.30 -0.35 2.73
CA LEU A 120 -11.39 -0.75 3.62
C LEU A 120 -12.67 -1.02 2.81
N TRP A 121 -13.49 -2.03 3.09
CA TRP A 121 -13.15 -3.20 3.91
C TRP A 121 -12.48 -4.29 3.07
N THR A 122 -11.59 -5.04 3.71
CA THR A 122 -10.79 -6.08 3.05
C THR A 122 -11.64 -7.08 2.25
N GLU A 123 -12.75 -7.51 2.82
CA GLU A 123 -13.71 -8.47 2.28
C GLU A 123 -14.70 -7.90 1.26
N VAL A 124 -14.64 -6.59 0.99
CA VAL A 124 -15.48 -5.92 -0.01
C VAL A 124 -14.60 -5.12 -0.97
N CYS A 125 -14.26 -3.88 -0.62
CA CYS A 125 -13.63 -2.94 -1.54
C CYS A 125 -12.17 -3.27 -1.85
N VAL A 126 -11.51 -4.17 -1.12
CA VAL A 126 -10.15 -4.64 -1.48
C VAL A 126 -10.22 -5.91 -2.33
N VAL A 127 -10.98 -6.93 -1.89
CA VAL A 127 -11.05 -8.21 -2.59
C VAL A 127 -11.66 -8.13 -3.98
N LEU A 128 -12.70 -7.30 -4.17
CA LEU A 128 -13.39 -7.19 -5.45
C LEU A 128 -12.49 -6.63 -6.56
N PRO A 129 -11.87 -5.43 -6.41
CA PRO A 129 -11.00 -4.91 -7.46
C PRO A 129 -9.70 -5.71 -7.60
N THR A 130 -9.21 -6.34 -6.52
CA THR A 130 -8.05 -7.24 -6.61
C THR A 130 -8.31 -8.39 -7.58
N LEU A 131 -9.42 -9.12 -7.40
CA LEU A 131 -9.76 -10.25 -8.28
C LEU A 131 -10.05 -9.80 -9.71
N SER A 132 -10.74 -8.66 -9.88
CA SER A 132 -10.99 -8.08 -11.21
C SER A 132 -9.69 -7.68 -11.92
N ALA A 133 -8.76 -7.01 -11.24
CA ALA A 133 -7.47 -6.61 -11.79
C ALA A 133 -6.62 -7.84 -12.19
N ILE A 134 -6.56 -8.86 -11.33
CA ILE A 134 -5.82 -10.10 -11.65
C ILE A 134 -6.40 -10.79 -12.88
N SER A 135 -7.74 -10.88 -12.98
CA SER A 135 -8.40 -11.47 -14.16
C SER A 135 -8.08 -10.74 -15.47
N GLN A 136 -7.61 -9.49 -15.38
CA GLN A 136 -7.24 -8.63 -16.51
C GLN A 136 -5.71 -8.51 -16.68
N GLY A 137 -4.93 -9.35 -15.99
CA GLY A 137 -3.49 -9.49 -16.19
C GLY A 137 -2.62 -8.52 -15.37
N TYR A 138 -3.18 -7.84 -14.37
CA TYR A 138 -2.37 -7.11 -13.38
C TYR A 138 -1.80 -8.07 -12.33
N GLU A 139 -0.60 -7.78 -11.84
CA GLU A 139 -0.03 -8.42 -10.67
C GLU A 139 -0.42 -7.60 -9.44
N VAL A 140 -1.07 -8.20 -8.44
CA VAL A 140 -1.63 -7.46 -7.31
C VAL A 140 -0.95 -7.85 -6.00
N TYR A 141 -0.47 -6.83 -5.30
CA TYR A 141 0.14 -6.91 -3.97
C TYR A 141 -0.82 -6.26 -2.98
N VAL A 142 -1.29 -7.01 -1.98
CA VAL A 142 -2.29 -6.52 -1.02
C VAL A 142 -1.59 -6.16 0.27
N VAL A 143 -1.65 -4.88 0.67
CA VAL A 143 -1.02 -4.38 1.90
C VAL A 143 -1.94 -4.64 3.09
N THR A 144 -1.71 -5.75 3.78
CA THR A 144 -2.65 -6.30 4.77
C THR A 144 -2.74 -5.45 6.05
N ASP A 145 -1.62 -4.85 6.47
CA ASP A 145 -1.54 -4.01 7.66
C ASP A 145 -1.97 -2.55 7.43
N ALA A 146 -2.17 -2.15 6.17
CA ALA A 146 -2.83 -0.91 5.76
C ALA A 146 -4.28 -1.16 5.29
N SER A 147 -4.81 -2.37 5.52
CA SER A 147 -6.18 -2.77 5.20
C SER A 147 -6.89 -3.30 6.45
N GLY A 148 -8.22 -3.32 6.43
CA GLY A 148 -9.00 -3.81 7.57
C GLY A 148 -10.39 -4.26 7.19
N GLY A 149 -10.86 -5.35 7.81
CA GLY A 149 -12.20 -5.91 7.64
C GLY A 149 -13.08 -5.71 8.87
N VAL A 150 -14.36 -6.08 8.78
CA VAL A 150 -15.31 -5.91 9.90
C VAL A 150 -15.02 -6.80 11.10
N SER A 151 -14.31 -7.89 10.87
CA SER A 151 -13.83 -8.80 11.91
C SER A 151 -12.50 -9.45 11.48
N PRO A 152 -11.72 -10.01 12.40
CA PRO A 152 -10.50 -10.74 12.04
C PRO A 152 -10.79 -11.90 11.10
N GLN A 153 -11.92 -12.59 11.28
CA GLN A 153 -12.35 -13.69 10.42
C GLN A 153 -12.68 -13.22 8.99
N ALA A 154 -13.42 -12.12 8.84
CA ALA A 154 -13.77 -11.58 7.54
C ALA A 154 -12.53 -11.11 6.76
N HIS A 155 -11.63 -10.41 7.45
CA HIS A 155 -10.34 -9.99 6.89
C HIS A 155 -9.51 -11.18 6.42
N GLU A 156 -9.29 -12.17 7.28
CA GLU A 156 -8.45 -13.34 6.97
C GLU A 156 -9.01 -14.16 5.81
N HIS A 157 -10.31 -14.45 5.78
CA HIS A 157 -10.90 -15.18 4.65
C HIS A 157 -10.85 -14.39 3.34
N ALA A 158 -10.94 -13.05 3.39
CA ALA A 158 -10.74 -12.22 2.21
C ALA A 158 -9.30 -12.27 1.69
N ILE A 159 -8.30 -12.20 2.58
CA ILE A 159 -6.90 -12.39 2.20
C ILE A 159 -6.70 -13.77 1.56
N GLN A 160 -7.19 -14.84 2.19
CA GLN A 160 -7.10 -16.20 1.64
C GLN A 160 -7.74 -16.32 0.25
N ARG A 161 -8.90 -15.70 0.06
CA ARG A 161 -9.58 -15.66 -1.24
C ARG A 161 -8.75 -14.93 -2.29
N MET A 162 -8.13 -13.80 -1.94
CA MET A 162 -7.25 -13.05 -2.86
C MET A 162 -6.00 -13.86 -3.21
N VAL A 163 -5.39 -14.54 -2.24
CA VAL A 163 -4.24 -15.44 -2.46
C VAL A 163 -4.60 -16.56 -3.44
N GLN A 164 -5.76 -17.20 -3.26
CA GLN A 164 -6.25 -18.21 -4.21
C GLN A 164 -6.49 -17.65 -5.61
N GLY A 165 -6.81 -16.36 -5.71
CA GLY A 165 -6.90 -15.63 -6.97
C GLY A 165 -5.56 -15.23 -7.59
N GLY A 166 -4.44 -15.40 -6.88
CA GLY A 166 -3.08 -15.04 -7.33
C GLY A 166 -2.52 -13.73 -6.75
N ALA A 167 -3.19 -13.12 -5.78
CA ALA A 167 -2.67 -11.93 -5.11
C ALA A 167 -1.52 -12.28 -4.15
N ILE A 168 -0.63 -11.31 -3.92
CA ILE A 168 0.56 -11.43 -3.06
C ILE A 168 0.35 -10.56 -1.82
N PRO A 169 0.09 -11.13 -0.63
CA PRO A 169 0.00 -10.35 0.60
C PRO A 169 1.37 -9.77 0.99
N VAL A 170 1.40 -8.49 1.35
CA VAL A 170 2.58 -7.77 1.83
C VAL A 170 2.21 -6.84 2.98
N THR A 171 3.20 -6.24 3.64
CA THR A 171 3.02 -5.17 4.63
C THR A 171 3.65 -3.87 4.15
N TRP A 172 3.26 -2.72 4.72
CA TRP A 172 3.77 -1.43 4.23
C TRP A 172 5.30 -1.30 4.38
N VAL A 173 5.86 -1.83 5.48
CA VAL A 173 7.33 -1.82 5.70
C VAL A 173 8.02 -2.68 4.65
N GLN A 174 7.44 -3.82 4.28
CA GLN A 174 7.98 -4.65 3.21
C GLN A 174 7.99 -3.87 1.89
N VAL A 175 6.90 -3.20 1.54
CA VAL A 175 6.85 -2.36 0.32
C VAL A 175 7.92 -1.27 0.35
N LEU A 176 8.06 -0.53 1.46
CA LEU A 176 9.09 0.51 1.61
C LEU A 176 10.50 -0.04 1.42
N LEU A 177 10.83 -1.14 2.09
CA LEU A 177 12.18 -1.73 2.02
C LEU A 177 12.44 -2.42 0.69
N GLU A 178 11.41 -2.91 0.00
CA GLU A 178 11.51 -3.49 -1.34
C GLU A 178 11.70 -2.43 -2.44
N LEU A 179 11.25 -1.20 -2.22
CA LEU A 179 11.57 -0.05 -3.07
C LEU A 179 12.98 0.48 -2.77
N GLN A 180 13.36 0.60 -1.48
CA GLN A 180 14.69 1.04 -1.08
C GLN A 180 15.78 0.07 -1.53
N ARG A 181 15.64 -1.23 -1.19
CA ARG A 181 16.55 -2.38 -1.45
C ARG A 181 17.96 -2.30 -0.91
N ASP A 182 18.59 -1.14 -0.99
CA ASP A 182 20.01 -0.95 -0.72
C ASP A 182 20.21 0.38 0.02
N TRP A 183 20.84 0.31 1.20
CA TRP A 183 21.13 1.48 2.02
C TRP A 183 22.21 2.38 1.42
N ALA A 184 22.99 1.88 0.45
CA ALA A 184 23.91 2.70 -0.34
C ALA A 184 23.19 3.64 -1.33
N ARG A 185 21.86 3.51 -1.51
CA ARG A 185 21.05 4.48 -2.28
C ARG A 185 20.77 5.71 -1.42
N THR A 186 21.74 6.61 -1.41
CA THR A 186 21.75 7.80 -0.54
C THR A 186 20.69 8.83 -0.91
N GLU A 187 20.23 8.87 -2.17
CA GLU A 187 19.19 9.80 -2.63
C GLU A 187 17.87 9.63 -1.86
N THR A 188 17.51 8.38 -1.54
CA THR A 188 16.27 8.04 -0.83
C THR A 188 16.48 7.67 0.64
N TYR A 189 17.73 7.51 1.08
CA TYR A 189 18.06 7.08 2.45
C TYR A 189 17.42 7.95 3.54
N VAL A 190 17.64 9.26 3.48
CA VAL A 190 17.11 10.18 4.51
C VAL A 190 15.58 10.20 4.46
N PRO A 191 14.92 10.43 3.30
CA PRO A 191 13.46 10.38 3.23
C PRO A 191 12.86 9.06 3.74
N VAL A 192 13.46 7.91 3.39
CA VAL A 192 13.00 6.59 3.84
C VAL A 192 13.12 6.43 5.35
N THR A 193 14.27 6.79 5.92
CA THR A 193 14.48 6.67 7.37
C THR A 193 13.56 7.60 8.16
N GLU A 194 13.21 8.78 7.64
CA GLU A 194 12.21 9.65 8.25
C GLU A 194 10.81 9.02 8.26
N VAL A 195 10.37 8.40 7.16
CA VAL A 195 9.11 7.65 7.13
C VAL A 195 9.11 6.53 8.17
N VAL A 196 10.21 5.78 8.29
CA VAL A 196 10.34 4.70 9.28
C VAL A 196 10.37 5.23 10.71
N LYS A 197 11.04 6.35 10.99
CA LYS A 197 11.03 6.97 12.32
C LYS A 197 9.62 7.40 12.74
N GLU A 198 8.85 7.92 11.81
CA GLU A 198 7.49 8.40 12.08
C GLU A 198 6.47 7.25 12.20
N HIS A 199 6.55 6.25 11.32
CA HIS A 199 5.50 5.23 11.18
C HIS A 199 5.94 3.81 11.54
N GLY A 200 7.23 3.53 11.65
CA GLY A 200 7.83 2.20 11.88
C GLY A 200 7.76 1.68 13.31
N GLY A 201 7.12 2.41 14.23
CA GLY A 201 7.02 2.01 15.64
C GLY A 201 8.38 1.71 16.26
N ALA A 202 8.56 0.51 16.81
CA ALA A 202 9.81 0.10 17.43
C ALA A 202 11.01 0.10 16.45
N TYR A 203 10.78 -0.18 15.16
CA TYR A 203 11.84 -0.08 14.15
C TYR A 203 12.31 1.37 13.97
N GLY A 204 11.36 2.31 13.93
CA GLY A 204 11.64 3.74 13.91
C GLY A 204 12.43 4.22 15.13
N LEU A 205 12.04 3.79 16.33
CA LEU A 205 12.79 4.08 17.56
C LEU A 205 14.23 3.54 17.52
N GLY A 206 14.42 2.36 16.91
CA GLY A 206 15.75 1.80 16.66
C GLY A 206 16.62 2.70 15.79
N LEU A 207 16.06 3.33 14.74
CA LEU A 207 16.79 4.28 13.90
C LEU A 207 17.16 5.56 14.67
N VAL A 208 16.24 6.08 15.49
CA VAL A 208 16.53 7.25 16.36
C VAL A 208 17.67 6.92 17.33
N TYR A 209 17.61 5.76 17.97
CA TYR A 209 18.66 5.28 18.87
C TYR A 209 20.01 5.14 18.14
N ALA A 210 20.04 4.48 16.98
CA ALA A 210 21.25 4.27 16.20
C ALA A 210 21.89 5.60 15.78
N GLN A 211 21.08 6.55 15.31
CA GLN A 211 21.56 7.88 14.94
C GLN A 211 22.17 8.64 16.13
N ALA A 212 21.56 8.52 17.32
CA ALA A 212 22.03 9.19 18.53
C ALA A 212 23.30 8.57 19.13
N VAL A 213 23.45 7.24 19.07
CA VAL A 213 24.52 6.51 19.79
C VAL A 213 25.68 6.12 18.89
N ILE A 214 25.42 5.72 17.65
CA ILE A 214 26.42 5.18 16.72
C ILE A 214 26.88 6.26 15.70
N GLY A 215 26.05 7.30 15.48
CA GLY A 215 26.36 8.46 14.63
C GLY A 215 25.45 8.57 13.41
N ALA A 216 25.54 9.70 12.69
CA ALA A 216 24.59 10.06 11.62
C ALA A 216 24.50 9.06 10.44
N HIS A 217 25.50 8.18 10.27
CA HIS A 217 25.57 7.17 9.21
C HIS A 217 25.40 5.72 9.73
N ALA A 218 24.89 5.56 10.96
CA ALA A 218 24.81 4.26 11.61
C ALA A 218 23.83 3.26 10.99
N ALA A 219 22.95 3.71 10.08
CA ALA A 219 21.98 2.85 9.40
C ALA A 219 22.34 2.55 7.93
N GLY A 220 23.59 2.84 7.53
CA GLY A 220 24.11 2.70 6.16
C GLY A 220 24.80 3.97 5.71
#